data_AF-A0A2K4IBU0-F1
#
_entry.id   AF-A0A2K4IBU0-F1
#
_cell.length_a   1.000
_cell.length_b   1.000
_cell.length_c   1.000
_cell.angle_alpha   90.00
_cell.angle_beta   90.00
_cell.angle_gamma   90.00
#
_symmetry.space_group_name_H-M   'P 1'
#
loop_
_entity.id
_entity.type
_entity.pdbx_description
1 polymer ?
#
loop_
_entity_poly.entity_id
_entity_poly.type
_entity_poly.pdbx_seq_one_letter_code
_entity_poly.pdbx_strand_id
1 'polypeptide(L)'
;MAVFFAKMRQSILSASVMAETLNTDLIFRMIAHWWATKPNTYYGSTYGNPVEEMLQKPLNSPLADWFLAKLLKDIPVLGAFPPGTVNLYATSEGIELKNVHIEVAGQMLSLTDLSEVSRGNY
;
A
#
# COMPACT_ATOMS: atom_id res chain seq x y z
N MET A 1 2.58 27.20 -41.93
CA MET A 1 3.43 27.05 -40.73
C MET A 1 2.56 27.01 -39.46
N ALA A 2 1.64 26.04 -39.34
CA ALA A 2 0.72 25.92 -38.20
C ALA A 2 0.47 24.47 -37.75
N VAL A 3 0.96 23.47 -38.51
CA VAL A 3 0.70 22.04 -38.24
C VAL A 3 1.73 21.44 -37.28
N PHE A 4 2.95 22.00 -37.22
CA PHE A 4 4.02 21.48 -36.37
C PHE A 4 3.77 21.72 -34.86
N PHE A 5 3.09 22.82 -34.51
CA PHE A 5 2.77 23.17 -33.12
C PHE A 5 1.64 22.31 -32.53
N ALA A 6 0.70 21.81 -33.35
CA ALA A 6 -0.39 20.96 -32.90
C ALA A 6 0.08 19.53 -32.54
N LYS A 7 1.03 18.99 -33.32
CA LYS A 7 1.59 17.65 -33.08
C LYS A 7 2.46 17.61 -31.82
N MET A 8 3.20 18.68 -31.54
CA MET A 8 4.05 18.78 -30.34
C MET A 8 3.21 18.98 -29.06
N ARG A 9 2.07 19.66 -29.14
CA ARG A 9 1.14 19.81 -28.00
C ARG A 9 0.42 18.50 -27.65
N GLN A 10 0.10 17.66 -28.63
CA GLN A 10 -0.48 16.32 -28.38
C GLN A 10 0.52 15.35 -27.75
N SER A 11 1.80 15.45 -28.08
CA SER A 11 2.87 14.63 -27.47
C SER A 11 3.05 14.97 -25.99
N ILE A 12 3.01 16.26 -25.64
CA ILE A 12 3.21 16.73 -24.26
C ILE A 12 1.98 16.48 -23.37
N LEU A 13 0.76 16.53 -23.94
CA LEU A 13 -0.49 16.24 -23.22
C LEU A 13 -0.71 14.74 -22.91
N SER A 14 0.00 13.82 -23.57
CA SER A 14 -0.07 12.39 -23.24
C SER A 14 0.81 12.02 -22.04
N ALA A 15 1.77 12.87 -21.67
CA ALA A 15 2.71 12.60 -20.57
C ALA A 15 2.20 13.07 -19.20
N SER A 16 1.18 13.93 -19.13
CA SER A 16 0.72 14.52 -17.86
C SER A 16 -0.59 13.97 -17.30
N VAL A 17 -1.24 13.02 -17.99
CA VAL A 17 -2.37 12.25 -17.43
C VAL A 17 -2.29 10.82 -17.95
N MET A 18 -1.30 10.08 -17.47
CA MET A 18 -1.49 8.63 -17.37
C MET A 18 -2.45 8.45 -16.20
N ALA A 19 -3.74 8.21 -16.47
CA ALA A 19 -4.54 7.48 -15.50
C ALA A 19 -3.77 6.18 -15.29
N GLU A 20 -3.00 6.10 -14.19
CA GLU A 20 -2.17 4.94 -13.91
C GLU A 20 -3.14 3.77 -13.83
N THR A 21 -3.16 2.96 -14.89
CA THR A 21 -3.98 1.76 -14.96
C THR A 21 -3.73 1.02 -13.67
N LEU A 22 -4.79 0.69 -12.93
CA LEU A 22 -4.68 -0.09 -11.69
C LEU A 22 -3.83 -1.33 -11.98
N ASN A 23 -2.57 -1.24 -11.57
CA ASN A 23 -1.54 -2.22 -11.80
C ASN A 23 -1.03 -2.65 -10.42
N THR A 24 -0.34 -3.78 -10.37
CA THR A 24 0.11 -4.34 -9.10
C THR A 24 1.17 -3.45 -8.42
N ASP A 25 1.99 -2.76 -9.22
CA ASP A 25 3.01 -1.82 -8.74
C ASP A 25 2.39 -0.63 -7.97
N LEU A 26 1.36 0.00 -8.52
CA LEU A 26 0.62 1.08 -7.89
C LEU A 26 0.00 0.63 -6.57
N ILE A 27 -0.58 -0.58 -6.54
CA ILE A 27 -1.14 -1.14 -5.31
C ILE A 27 -0.06 -1.31 -4.24
N PHE A 28 1.10 -1.84 -4.61
CA PHE A 28 2.23 -1.96 -3.67
C PHE A 28 2.76 -0.61 -3.23
N ARG A 29 2.83 0.39 -4.11
CA ARG A 29 3.19 1.77 -3.75
C ARG A 29 2.18 2.38 -2.79
N MET A 30 0.88 2.12 -2.97
CA MET A 30 -0.17 2.58 -2.04
C MET A 30 -0.03 1.92 -0.66
N ILE A 31 0.24 0.61 -0.60
CA ILE A 31 0.46 -0.12 0.65
C ILE A 31 1.75 0.38 1.33
N ALA A 32 2.83 0.57 0.58
CA ALA A 32 4.09 1.11 1.09
C ALA A 32 3.91 2.53 1.64
N HIS A 33 3.15 3.38 0.96
CA HIS A 33 2.85 4.73 1.42
C HIS A 33 2.04 4.71 2.73
N TRP A 34 1.02 3.84 2.81
CA TRP A 34 0.23 3.66 4.01
C TRP A 34 1.10 3.16 5.17
N TRP A 35 1.97 2.17 4.93
CA TRP A 35 2.88 1.61 5.93
C TRP A 35 3.83 2.65 6.52
N ALA A 36 4.34 3.56 5.69
CA ALA A 36 5.25 4.64 6.10
C ALA A 36 4.54 5.82 6.78
N THR A 37 3.22 5.94 6.65
CA THR A 37 2.45 7.08 7.18
C THR A 37 1.88 6.76 8.55
N LYS A 38 2.22 7.57 9.56
CA LYS A 38 1.61 7.43 10.89
C LYS A 38 0.15 7.88 10.89
N PRO A 39 -0.73 7.24 11.68
CA PRO A 39 -2.11 7.68 11.83
C PRO A 39 -2.19 9.14 12.29
N ASN A 40 -3.22 9.87 11.85
CA ASN A 40 -3.46 11.28 12.20
C ASN A 40 -2.38 12.28 11.73
N THR A 41 -1.49 11.88 10.82
CA THR A 41 -0.54 12.81 10.18
C THR A 41 -1.27 13.86 9.33
N TYR A 42 -2.36 13.45 8.69
CA TYR A 42 -3.21 14.35 7.91
C TYR A 42 -4.32 14.92 8.78
N TYR A 43 -4.49 16.24 8.75
CA TYR A 43 -5.51 16.92 9.54
C TYR A 43 -6.92 16.41 9.19
N GLY A 44 -7.66 15.98 10.22
CA GLY A 44 -9.02 15.46 10.06
C GLY A 44 -9.12 14.07 9.42
N SER A 45 -7.99 13.37 9.21
CA SER A 45 -7.98 12.03 8.65
C SER A 45 -7.29 11.03 9.57
N THR A 46 -7.94 9.89 9.79
CA THR A 46 -7.37 8.76 10.54
C THR A 46 -6.43 7.91 9.69
N TYR A 47 -6.12 8.31 8.45
CA TYR A 47 -5.31 7.53 7.52
C TYR A 47 -3.90 7.27 8.05
N GLY A 48 -3.44 6.03 7.92
CA GLY A 48 -2.08 5.61 8.26
C GLY A 48 -2.05 4.30 9.03
N ASN A 49 -0.85 3.77 9.18
CA ASN A 49 -0.57 2.47 9.78
C ASN A 49 -0.46 2.54 11.32
N PRO A 50 -1.40 1.97 12.10
CA PRO A 50 -1.36 2.01 13.56
C PRO A 50 -0.50 0.88 14.16
N VAL A 51 0.69 0.63 13.60
CA VAL A 51 1.62 -0.41 14.09
C VAL A 51 2.00 -0.22 15.57
N GLU A 52 2.02 1.03 16.03
CA GLU A 52 2.31 1.39 17.42
C GLU A 52 1.26 0.81 18.40
N GLU A 53 0.02 0.63 17.96
CA GLU A 53 -1.05 0.02 18.77
C GLU A 53 -0.86 -1.50 18.96
N MET A 54 -0.01 -2.12 18.13
CA MET A 54 0.34 -3.54 18.24
C MET A 54 1.51 -3.78 19.20
N LEU A 55 2.25 -2.74 19.59
CA LEU A 55 3.37 -2.87 20.52
C LEU A 55 2.89 -3.35 21.89
N GLN A 56 3.69 -4.22 22.51
CA GLN A 56 3.42 -4.81 23.82
C GLN A 56 2.09 -5.60 23.91
N LYS A 57 1.47 -5.91 22.78
CA LYS A 57 0.33 -6.82 22.74
C LYS A 57 0.82 -8.26 22.69
N PRO A 58 0.07 -9.21 23.28
CA PRO A 58 0.39 -10.62 23.15
C PRO A 58 0.48 -11.04 21.68
N LEU A 59 1.54 -11.77 21.32
CA LEU A 59 1.77 -12.25 19.95
C LEU A 59 0.67 -13.20 19.44
N ASN A 60 -0.16 -13.75 20.34
CA ASN A 60 -1.29 -14.63 20.04
C ASN A 60 -2.65 -13.89 19.94
N SER A 61 -2.66 -12.56 20.06
CA SER A 61 -3.89 -11.76 20.03
C SER A 61 -4.48 -11.70 18.61
N PRO A 62 -5.82 -11.68 18.44
CA PRO A 62 -6.49 -11.55 17.14
C PRO A 62 -6.42 -10.11 16.57
N LEU A 63 -5.25 -9.48 16.63
CA LEU A 63 -5.03 -8.11 16.13
C LEU A 63 -4.89 -8.06 14.61
N ALA A 64 -4.62 -9.19 13.97
CA ALA A 64 -4.46 -9.30 12.52
C ALA A 64 -5.74 -8.88 11.77
N ASP A 65 -6.92 -9.30 12.23
CA ASP A 65 -8.19 -8.97 11.59
C ASP A 65 -8.52 -7.48 11.69
N TRP A 66 -8.26 -6.88 12.86
CA TRP A 66 -8.42 -5.44 13.05
C TRP A 66 -7.45 -4.64 12.16
N PHE A 67 -6.20 -5.09 12.07
CA PHE A 67 -5.19 -4.47 11.23
C PHE A 67 -5.56 -4.53 9.74
N LEU A 68 -6.02 -5.69 9.29
CA LEU A 68 -6.50 -5.90 7.92
C LEU A 68 -7.73 -5.03 7.63
N ALA A 69 -8.69 -4.96 8.55
CA ALA A 69 -9.87 -4.10 8.41
C ALA A 69 -9.49 -2.62 8.28
N LYS A 70 -8.47 -2.16 9.03
CA LYS A 70 -7.94 -0.80 8.93
C LYS A 70 -7.27 -0.54 7.57
N LEU A 71 -6.45 -1.48 7.10
CA LEU A 71 -5.82 -1.41 5.77
C LEU A 71 -6.87 -1.28 4.65
N LEU A 72 -7.92 -2.11 4.68
CA LEU A 72 -9.00 -2.10 3.68
C LEU A 72 -9.82 -0.80 3.73
N LYS A 73 -10.00 -0.22 4.92
CA LYS A 73 -10.69 1.06 5.10
C LYS A 73 -9.88 2.24 4.54
N ASP A 74 -8.57 2.23 4.75
CA ASP A 74 -7.67 3.32 4.33
C ASP A 74 -7.29 3.24 2.84
N ILE A 75 -7.29 2.03 2.28
CA ILE A 75 -7.06 1.79 0.84
C ILE A 75 -8.29 1.08 0.25
N PRO A 76 -9.36 1.83 -0.11
CA PRO A 76 -10.62 1.23 -0.59
C PRO A 76 -10.47 0.36 -1.85
N VAL A 77 -9.44 0.61 -2.65
CA VAL A 77 -9.08 -0.20 -3.82
C VAL A 77 -8.84 -1.66 -3.43
N LEU A 78 -8.25 -1.91 -2.25
CA LEU A 78 -8.04 -3.26 -1.74
C LEU A 78 -9.36 -3.96 -1.37
N GLY A 79 -10.35 -3.20 -0.92
CA GLY A 79 -11.69 -3.72 -0.58
C GLY A 79 -12.55 -4.07 -1.79
N ALA A 80 -12.19 -3.60 -2.99
CA ALA A 80 -12.87 -3.95 -4.23
C ALA A 80 -12.46 -5.32 -4.79
N PHE A 81 -11.37 -5.91 -4.29
CA PHE A 81 -10.96 -7.25 -4.68
C PHE A 81 -11.87 -8.34 -4.06
N PRO A 82 -11.98 -9.51 -4.70
CA PRO A 82 -12.66 -10.65 -4.11
C PRO A 82 -12.12 -10.99 -2.71
N PRO A 83 -12.96 -11.48 -1.79
CA PRO A 83 -12.50 -11.96 -0.49
C PRO A 83 -11.37 -12.98 -0.64
N GLY A 84 -10.34 -12.87 0.20
CA GLY A 84 -9.16 -13.75 0.15
C GLY A 84 -8.07 -13.33 -0.84
N THR A 85 -8.25 -12.22 -1.56
CA THR A 85 -7.19 -11.65 -2.42
C THR A 85 -6.12 -10.92 -1.60
N VAL A 86 -6.50 -10.31 -0.47
CA VAL A 86 -5.57 -9.64 0.44
C VAL A 86 -5.54 -10.40 1.75
N ASN A 87 -4.38 -10.97 2.08
CA ASN A 87 -4.19 -11.76 3.28
C ASN A 87 -3.04 -11.21 4.12
N LEU A 88 -3.15 -11.34 5.43
CA LEU A 88 -2.11 -10.98 6.38
C LEU A 88 -1.63 -12.25 7.08
N TYR A 89 -0.33 -12.53 7.00
CA TYR A 89 0.27 -13.67 7.69
C TYR A 89 1.36 -13.19 8.63
N ALA A 90 1.55 -13.89 9.73
CA ALA A 90 2.66 -13.65 10.63
C ALA A 90 3.48 -14.93 10.77
N THR A 91 4.77 -14.86 10.44
CA THR A 91 5.73 -15.92 10.73
C THR A 91 6.50 -15.56 12.00
N SER A 92 6.81 -16.54 12.84
CA SER A 92 7.59 -16.31 14.06
C SER A 92 9.03 -16.73 13.78
N GLU A 93 9.99 -15.86 14.10
CA GLU A 93 11.42 -16.12 13.99
C GLU A 93 11.99 -16.20 15.41
N GLY A 94 12.17 -17.42 15.91
CA GLY A 94 12.50 -17.64 17.32
C GLY A 94 11.32 -17.30 18.26
N ILE A 95 11.63 -16.82 19.47
CA ILE A 95 10.64 -16.56 20.53
C ILE A 95 10.21 -15.08 20.55
N GLU A 96 11.09 -14.19 20.11
CA GLU A 96 10.97 -12.74 20.32
C GLU A 96 10.47 -11.98 19.07
N LEU A 97 10.66 -12.54 17.88
CA LEU A 97 10.38 -11.86 16.61
C LEU A 97 9.15 -12.46 15.90
N LYS A 98 8.26 -11.58 15.46
CA LYS A 98 7.20 -11.89 14.50
C LYS A 98 7.36 -11.03 13.25
N ASN A 99 7.54 -11.70 12.12
CA ASN A 99 7.56 -11.08 10.80
C ASN A 99 6.14 -11.09 10.24
N VAL A 100 5.63 -9.92 9.87
CA VAL A 100 4.30 -9.77 9.29
C VAL A 100 4.43 -9.59 7.78
N HIS A 101 3.63 -10.35 7.02
CA HIS A 101 3.63 -10.37 5.56
C HIS A 101 2.23 -10.03 5.06
N ILE A 102 2.16 -9.16 4.05
CA ILE A 102 0.92 -8.86 3.35
C ILE A 102 0.98 -9.55 1.99
N GLU A 103 0.04 -10.45 1.74
CA GLU A 103 -0.17 -11.05 0.42
C GLU A 103 -1.27 -10.27 -0.31
N VAL A 104 -1.02 -9.93 -1.57
CA VAL A 104 -2.00 -9.31 -2.47
C VAL A 104 -2.03 -10.10 -3.77
N ALA A 105 -3.17 -10.68 -4.10
CA ALA A 105 -3.42 -11.42 -5.34
C ALA A 105 -2.38 -12.51 -5.65
N GLY A 106 -1.91 -13.24 -4.63
CA GLY A 106 -0.90 -14.30 -4.79
C GLY A 106 0.55 -13.81 -4.84
N GLN A 107 0.78 -12.50 -4.72
CA GLN A 107 2.11 -11.92 -4.57
C GLN A 107 2.35 -11.51 -3.12
N MET A 108 3.44 -12.00 -2.53
CA MET A 108 3.80 -11.73 -1.14
C MET A 108 4.70 -10.49 -1.07
N LEU A 109 4.29 -9.53 -0.24
CA LEU A 109 5.06 -8.35 0.11
C LEU A 109 5.58 -8.51 1.55
N SER A 110 6.90 -8.64 1.68
CA SER A 110 7.57 -8.58 2.98
C SER A 110 7.63 -7.13 3.44
N LEU A 111 7.09 -6.83 4.62
CA LEU A 111 7.07 -5.47 5.18
C LEU A 111 8.48 -4.98 5.55
N THR A 112 9.43 -5.90 5.67
CA THR A 112 10.85 -5.63 5.91
C THR A 112 11.56 -5.07 4.68
N ASP A 113 11.11 -5.42 3.46
CA ASP A 113 11.73 -5.00 2.18
C ASP A 113 11.06 -3.77 1.55
N LEU A 114 10.09 -3.16 2.23
CA LEU A 114 9.34 -2.01 1.72
C LEU A 114 10.19 -0.75 1.44
N SER A 115 11.45 -0.71 1.89
CA SER A 115 12.40 0.35 1.54
C SER A 115 12.84 0.33 0.07
N GLU A 116 12.66 -0.80 -0.62
CA GLU A 116 13.07 -0.98 -2.02
C GLU A 116 11.96 -0.71 -3.04
N VAL A 117 10.71 -0.47 -2.59
CA VAL A 117 9.61 -0.07 -3.47
C VAL A 117 9.93 1.32 -4.02
N SER A 118 10.55 1.31 -5.21
CA SER A 118 11.05 2.49 -5.92
C SER A 118 9.95 3.54 -6.01
N ARG A 119 10.24 4.73 -5.48
CA ARG A 119 9.45 5.93 -5.70
C ARG A 119 9.53 6.28 -7.18
N GLY A 120 8.71 5.63 -8.01
CA GLY A 120 8.59 5.92 -9.43
C GLY A 120 8.46 7.43 -9.62
N ASN A 121 9.34 7.98 -10.49
CA ASN A 121 9.41 9.40 -10.78
C ASN A 121 8.05 9.92 -11.26
N TYR A 122 7.58 10.99 -10.62
CA TYR A 122 6.37 11.74 -10.99
C TYR A 122 6.57 12.49 -12.31
#